data_AF-A0A0K1K6U3-F1
#
_entry.id   AF-A0A0K1K6U3-F1
#
_cell.length_a   1.000
_cell.length_b   1.000
_cell.length_c   1.000
_cell.angle_alpha   90.00
_cell.angle_beta   90.00
_cell.angle_gamma   90.00
#
_symmetry.space_group_name_H-M   'P 1'
#
loop_
_entity.id
_entity.type
_entity.pdbx_description
1 polymer ?
#
loop_
_entity_poly.entity_id
_entity_poly.type
_entity_poly.pdbx_seq_one_letter_code
_entity_poly.pdbx_strand_id
1 'polypeptide(L)'
;MCAWPQWSGAPALLHAGDAWLRDRIVRLQASEEAENRILVVDIDESSLAQQPWPWPRGRIADMVEILLAGGARGVALDILQEKPADAAGDARMALLAANAPLVLAQMFDYLPRATPLHGGQLGGGQPWTAPGAAVPASGFIGNHAGLAAARHFGNIGVQTDADGVLRHVPMFTWYAGRAYPTLSRALLACCSGAPAPAMPAGPVRIPYLRSWEAYDVAKAADLLAGRVPAEFMQGRLVLIGSSSLSIGDRIATPLHASTAGLLVHAAMLSAQLDAQAGLAPPPWPGRWLALLFTLSVVLFLSYTLPRLSAAANTGLLAGSSLLWLSLAYAITPHDPAFAPAAPLLSNLFLLAVAVPFHWQLAQQRSRQLLGTLRQYVAKAVVDELLRSDLKDPLAPRLLQVTTLIADMEGYTSQVESLSLEDASRLTTDFLDCLTRPVLEQQGTLDKYTGDGLVAFWGAPLPNADHADLALDAAQQILREVAQFSRLRAARGLPPLRVRIGIESGEAMAGDYGTSFRSIYTAVGDSVNTASRLEQAARDYPYDVIVGEGTVSRSRRHRFLPLGERQLRGKGKPVQLYTLEPQP
;
A
#
# COMPACT_ATOMS: atom_id res chain seq x y z
N MET A 1 -11.96 2.67 4.92
CA MET A 1 -11.47 3.41 3.73
C MET A 1 -12.32 3.16 2.50
N CYS A 2 -12.69 1.92 2.14
CA CYS A 2 -13.56 1.69 0.97
C CYS A 2 -15.01 2.21 1.12
N ALA A 3 -15.65 2.08 2.29
CA ALA A 3 -17.07 2.45 2.44
C ALA A 3 -17.33 3.95 2.21
N TRP A 4 -16.45 4.82 2.67
CA TRP A 4 -16.68 6.25 2.64
C TRP A 4 -16.82 6.83 1.21
N PRO A 5 -15.89 6.58 0.26
CA PRO A 5 -16.05 7.03 -1.13
C PRO A 5 -17.30 6.50 -1.84
N GLN A 6 -17.84 5.36 -1.41
CA GLN A 6 -18.98 4.72 -2.08
C GLN A 6 -20.33 5.37 -1.73
N TRP A 7 -20.50 5.95 -0.53
CA TRP A 7 -21.80 6.46 -0.07
C TRP A 7 -21.81 7.91 0.41
N SER A 8 -20.70 8.46 0.91
CA SER A 8 -20.72 9.72 1.66
C SER A 8 -20.00 10.89 0.97
N GLY A 9 -19.55 10.72 -0.27
CA GLY A 9 -18.69 11.70 -0.95
C GLY A 9 -17.28 11.69 -0.33
N ALA A 10 -16.26 11.46 -1.14
CA ALA A 10 -14.89 11.39 -0.67
C ALA A 10 -14.32 12.80 -0.39
N PRO A 11 -13.29 12.97 0.46
CA PRO A 11 -12.43 14.14 0.43
C PRO A 11 -11.97 14.47 -1.00
N ALA A 12 -11.76 15.75 -1.33
CA ALA A 12 -11.47 16.21 -2.70
C ALA A 12 -10.32 15.43 -3.39
N LEU A 13 -9.25 15.11 -2.66
CA LEU A 13 -8.12 14.30 -3.17
C LEU A 13 -8.52 12.87 -3.56
N LEU A 14 -9.40 12.24 -2.77
CA LEU A 14 -9.90 10.89 -3.06
C LEU A 14 -10.90 10.90 -4.22
N HIS A 15 -11.65 11.98 -4.40
CA HIS A 15 -12.49 12.18 -5.57
C HIS A 15 -11.67 12.34 -6.85
N ALA A 16 -10.54 13.06 -6.81
CA ALA A 16 -9.67 13.22 -7.97
C ALA A 16 -9.07 11.89 -8.44
N GLY A 17 -8.57 11.05 -7.52
CA GLY A 17 -8.04 9.73 -7.87
C GLY A 17 -9.10 8.77 -8.42
N ASP A 18 -10.32 8.84 -7.89
CA ASP A 18 -11.46 8.06 -8.38
C ASP A 18 -11.90 8.48 -9.79
N ALA A 19 -12.08 9.79 -10.00
CA ALA A 19 -12.41 10.35 -11.29
C ALA A 19 -11.34 10.03 -12.34
N TRP A 20 -10.05 10.17 -11.99
CA TRP A 20 -8.95 9.84 -12.88
C TRP A 20 -8.98 8.37 -13.32
N LEU A 21 -9.15 7.43 -12.38
CA LEU A 21 -9.18 6.00 -12.71
C LEU A 21 -10.41 5.66 -13.56
N ARG A 22 -11.57 6.22 -13.22
CA ARG A 22 -12.80 6.02 -13.99
C ARG A 22 -12.67 6.58 -15.41
N ASP A 23 -12.11 7.77 -15.58
CA ASP A 23 -11.91 8.36 -16.91
C ASP A 23 -10.98 7.52 -17.78
N ARG A 24 -9.95 6.88 -17.17
CA ARG A 24 -9.08 5.93 -17.88
C ARG A 24 -9.84 4.70 -18.34
N ILE A 25 -10.69 4.13 -17.49
CA ILE A 25 -11.53 2.99 -17.86
C ILE A 25 -12.50 3.38 -18.98
N VAL A 26 -13.19 4.52 -18.85
CA VAL A 26 -14.13 5.03 -19.87
C VAL A 26 -13.43 5.20 -21.21
N ARG A 27 -12.23 5.79 -21.24
CA ARG A 27 -11.45 5.96 -22.47
C ARG A 27 -11.06 4.64 -23.12
N LEU A 28 -10.73 3.62 -22.33
CA LEU A 28 -10.40 2.29 -22.83
C LEU A 28 -11.64 1.51 -23.31
N GLN A 29 -12.83 1.88 -22.84
CA GLN A 29 -14.10 1.23 -23.18
C GLN A 29 -14.88 1.93 -24.29
N ALA A 30 -14.52 3.16 -24.63
CA ALA A 30 -15.18 3.92 -25.68
C ALA A 30 -15.06 3.16 -27.02
N SER A 31 -16.22 2.80 -27.57
CA SER A 31 -16.32 2.05 -28.81
C SER A 31 -16.36 2.99 -30.02
N GLU A 32 -15.77 2.55 -31.13
CA GLU A 32 -15.90 3.17 -32.45
C GLU A 32 -17.04 2.51 -33.27
N GLU A 33 -17.84 1.62 -32.64
CA GLU A 33 -18.98 0.99 -33.29
C GLU A 33 -20.05 2.01 -33.68
N ALA A 34 -20.40 2.02 -34.96
CA ALA A 34 -21.25 3.02 -35.58
C ALA A 34 -22.62 3.20 -34.89
N GLU A 35 -22.95 4.44 -34.55
CA GLU A 35 -24.24 4.87 -34.02
C GLU A 35 -25.14 5.37 -35.15
N ASN A 36 -25.85 4.44 -35.80
CA ASN A 36 -26.64 4.73 -36.98
C ASN A 36 -27.98 5.46 -36.70
N ARG A 37 -28.38 5.64 -35.43
CA ARG A 37 -29.67 6.28 -35.08
C ARG A 37 -29.57 7.80 -34.99
N ILE A 38 -28.35 8.33 -34.87
CA ILE A 38 -28.08 9.75 -34.65
C ILE A 38 -27.26 10.26 -35.85
N LEU A 39 -27.65 11.42 -36.38
CA LEU A 39 -26.83 12.17 -37.33
C LEU A 39 -26.37 13.45 -36.64
N VAL A 40 -25.08 13.76 -36.73
CA VAL A 40 -24.54 15.03 -36.27
C VAL A 40 -24.29 15.92 -37.48
N VAL A 41 -24.83 17.14 -37.48
CA VAL A 41 -24.54 18.16 -38.46
C VAL A 41 -23.62 19.19 -37.83
N ASP A 42 -22.38 19.21 -38.29
CA ASP A 42 -21.31 19.99 -37.69
C ASP A 42 -21.02 21.28 -38.48
N ILE A 43 -21.09 22.41 -37.79
CA ILE A 43 -20.60 23.71 -38.26
C ILE A 43 -19.10 23.77 -37.96
N ASP A 44 -18.32 23.15 -38.85
CA ASP A 44 -16.86 23.08 -38.78
C ASP A 44 -16.18 24.30 -39.43
N GLU A 45 -14.85 24.36 -39.36
CA GLU A 45 -14.05 25.42 -39.98
C GLU A 45 -14.29 25.53 -41.50
N SER A 46 -14.55 24.40 -42.17
CA SER A 46 -14.83 24.42 -43.61
C SER A 46 -16.19 25.04 -43.93
N SER A 47 -17.17 24.88 -43.04
CA SER A 47 -18.47 25.52 -43.12
C SER A 47 -18.36 27.03 -42.86
N LEU A 48 -17.53 27.44 -41.89
CA LEU A 48 -17.31 28.85 -41.60
C LEU A 48 -16.45 29.58 -42.65
N ALA A 49 -15.57 28.86 -43.35
CA ALA A 49 -14.80 29.42 -44.46
C ALA A 49 -15.70 29.86 -45.63
N GLN A 50 -16.85 29.20 -45.81
CA GLN A 50 -17.84 29.58 -46.83
C GLN A 50 -18.71 30.77 -46.39
N GLN A 51 -19.03 30.84 -45.10
CA GLN A 51 -19.75 31.97 -44.53
C GLN A 51 -19.39 32.16 -43.05
N PRO A 52 -18.93 33.35 -42.63
CA PRO A 52 -18.56 33.60 -41.24
C PRO A 52 -19.78 33.60 -40.30
N TRP A 53 -19.55 33.24 -39.04
CA TRP A 53 -20.53 33.31 -37.96
C TRP A 53 -20.74 34.77 -37.48
N PRO A 54 -21.94 35.18 -37.05
CA PRO A 54 -23.21 34.44 -36.98
C PRO A 54 -23.90 34.31 -38.35
N TRP A 55 -24.50 33.14 -38.60
CA TRP A 55 -25.29 32.92 -39.81
C TRP A 55 -26.68 33.57 -39.71
N PRO A 56 -27.27 34.04 -40.84
CA PRO A 56 -28.66 34.45 -40.90
C PRO A 56 -29.58 33.32 -40.44
N ARG A 57 -30.70 33.67 -39.79
CA ARG A 57 -31.69 32.70 -39.33
C ARG A 57 -32.26 31.88 -40.48
N GLY A 58 -32.43 32.51 -41.64
CA GLY A 58 -32.89 31.84 -42.86
C GLY A 58 -31.99 30.65 -43.24
N ARG A 59 -30.67 30.78 -43.08
CA ARG A 59 -29.71 29.71 -43.38
C ARG A 59 -29.81 28.55 -42.40
N ILE A 60 -30.06 28.83 -41.12
CA ILE A 60 -30.32 27.78 -40.11
C ILE A 60 -31.65 27.08 -40.42
N ALA A 61 -32.68 27.83 -40.83
CA ALA A 61 -33.96 27.27 -41.27
C ALA A 61 -33.79 26.37 -42.52
N ASP A 62 -32.96 26.76 -43.49
CA ASP A 62 -32.65 25.94 -44.67
C ASP A 62 -32.10 24.56 -44.27
N MET A 63 -31.17 24.49 -43.31
CA MET A 63 -30.65 23.21 -42.82
C MET A 63 -31.76 22.34 -42.23
N VAL A 64 -32.62 22.93 -41.39
CA VAL A 64 -33.73 22.21 -40.77
C VAL A 64 -34.70 21.68 -41.83
N GLU A 65 -35.05 22.49 -42.82
CA GLU A 65 -35.93 22.10 -43.92
C GLU A 65 -35.33 20.96 -44.76
N ILE A 66 -34.04 21.04 -45.12
CA ILE A 66 -33.34 19.99 -45.87
C ILE A 66 -33.37 18.66 -45.09
N LEU A 67 -33.07 18.70 -43.79
CA LEU A 67 -33.05 17.50 -42.94
C LEU A 67 -34.44 16.86 -42.82
N LEU A 68 -35.46 17.67 -42.57
CA LEU A 68 -36.84 17.18 -42.44
C LEU A 68 -37.38 16.66 -43.77
N ALA A 69 -37.08 17.32 -44.90
CA ALA A 69 -37.42 16.85 -46.23
C ALA A 69 -36.68 15.55 -46.59
N GLY A 70 -35.45 15.38 -46.10
CA GLY A 70 -34.66 14.14 -46.20
C GLY A 70 -35.15 13.00 -45.29
N GLY A 71 -36.21 13.21 -44.50
CA GLY A 71 -36.81 12.18 -43.66
C GLY A 71 -36.21 12.06 -42.27
N ALA A 72 -35.49 13.07 -41.78
CA ALA A 72 -35.09 13.15 -40.37
C ALA A 72 -36.33 13.05 -39.46
N ARG A 73 -36.24 12.22 -38.42
CA ARG A 73 -37.34 12.06 -37.46
C ARG A 73 -37.55 13.28 -36.59
N GLY A 74 -36.47 13.99 -36.32
CA GLY A 74 -36.47 15.20 -35.52
C GLY A 74 -35.10 15.85 -35.52
N VAL A 75 -35.09 17.16 -35.30
CA VAL A 75 -33.88 17.99 -35.33
C VAL A 75 -33.79 18.76 -34.02
N ALA A 76 -32.62 18.78 -33.39
CA ALA A 76 -32.33 19.69 -32.29
C ALA A 76 -31.19 20.63 -32.64
N LEU A 77 -31.38 21.90 -32.29
CA LEU A 77 -30.39 22.95 -32.51
C LEU A 77 -29.65 23.22 -31.21
N ASP A 78 -28.36 22.91 -31.16
CA ASP A 78 -27.42 23.37 -30.14
C ASP A 78 -26.90 24.77 -30.51
N ILE A 79 -27.84 25.69 -30.75
CA ILE A 79 -27.58 27.06 -31.19
C ILE A 79 -28.59 27.95 -30.49
N LEU A 80 -28.09 28.89 -29.69
CA LEU A 80 -28.94 29.83 -28.96
C LEU A 80 -29.42 30.97 -29.87
N GLN A 81 -30.71 31.27 -29.82
CA GLN A 81 -31.35 32.26 -30.69
C GLN A 81 -31.89 33.43 -29.86
N GLU A 82 -31.04 34.03 -29.02
CA GLU A 82 -31.42 35.04 -28.02
C GLU A 82 -32.05 36.31 -28.62
N LYS A 83 -31.54 36.75 -29.78
CA LYS A 83 -31.97 37.98 -30.45
C LYS A 83 -32.54 37.67 -31.84
N PRO A 84 -33.52 38.46 -32.32
CA PRO A 84 -33.93 38.43 -33.72
C PRO A 84 -32.72 38.67 -34.64
N ALA A 85 -32.71 38.05 -35.81
CA ALA A 85 -31.64 38.17 -36.79
C ALA A 85 -32.15 38.80 -38.09
N ASP A 86 -32.77 38.01 -38.97
CA ASP A 86 -33.42 38.49 -40.19
C ASP A 86 -34.90 38.13 -40.17
N ALA A 87 -35.76 39.11 -40.49
CA ALA A 87 -37.21 38.99 -40.27
C ALA A 87 -37.85 37.80 -41.02
N ALA A 88 -37.40 37.52 -42.24
CA ALA A 88 -37.90 36.41 -43.04
C ALA A 88 -37.46 35.05 -42.44
N GLY A 89 -36.19 34.93 -42.06
CA GLY A 89 -35.65 33.75 -41.40
C GLY A 89 -36.25 33.48 -40.02
N ASP A 90 -36.45 34.52 -39.21
CA ASP A 90 -37.12 34.41 -37.90
C ASP A 90 -38.57 33.94 -38.05
N ALA A 91 -39.29 34.45 -39.06
CA ALA A 91 -40.64 33.97 -39.37
C ALA A 91 -40.65 32.50 -39.82
N ARG A 92 -39.71 32.09 -40.69
CA ARG A 92 -39.54 30.69 -41.10
C ARG A 92 -39.22 29.77 -39.92
N MET A 93 -38.26 30.17 -39.08
CA MET A 93 -37.88 29.42 -37.90
C MET A 93 -39.05 29.29 -36.92
N ALA A 94 -39.83 30.34 -36.71
CA ALA A 94 -41.02 30.28 -35.87
C ALA A 94 -42.07 29.29 -36.41
N LEU A 95 -42.30 29.28 -37.73
CA LEU A 95 -43.20 28.31 -38.38
C LEU A 95 -42.70 26.87 -38.22
N LEU A 96 -41.40 26.63 -38.43
CA LEU A 96 -40.78 25.33 -38.21
C LEU A 96 -40.91 24.89 -36.76
N ALA A 97 -40.55 25.75 -35.81
CA ALA A 97 -40.58 25.41 -34.39
C ALA A 97 -42.01 25.18 -33.84
N ALA A 98 -43.02 25.78 -34.47
CA ALA A 98 -44.42 25.60 -34.12
C ALA A 98 -45.08 24.37 -34.77
N ASN A 99 -44.53 23.80 -35.85
CA ASN A 99 -45.21 22.78 -36.66
C ASN A 99 -44.38 21.54 -37.02
N ALA A 100 -43.06 21.62 -36.90
CA ALA A 100 -42.13 20.54 -37.22
C ALA A 100 -41.56 19.87 -35.94
N PRO A 101 -40.98 18.66 -36.03
CA PRO A 101 -40.27 18.01 -34.92
C PRO A 101 -38.90 18.67 -34.70
N LEU A 102 -38.92 19.94 -34.29
CA LEU A 102 -37.76 20.80 -34.05
C LEU A 102 -37.66 21.15 -32.58
N VAL A 103 -36.47 20.96 -32.00
CA VAL A 103 -36.14 21.33 -30.61
C VAL A 103 -35.19 22.52 -30.62
N LEU A 104 -35.61 23.61 -29.97
CA LEU A 104 -34.79 24.80 -29.81
C LEU A 104 -33.97 24.74 -28.52
N ALA A 105 -32.68 25.10 -28.59
CA ALA A 105 -31.86 25.25 -27.40
C ALA A 105 -32.29 26.44 -26.55
N GLN A 106 -32.09 26.29 -25.24
CA GLN A 106 -32.04 27.35 -24.26
C GLN A 106 -30.98 26.98 -23.22
N MET A 107 -30.37 27.95 -22.55
CA MET A 107 -29.28 27.72 -21.63
C MET A 107 -29.68 28.16 -20.22
N PHE A 108 -29.38 27.35 -19.22
CA PHE A 108 -29.50 27.74 -17.82
C PHE A 108 -28.12 27.97 -17.21
N ASP A 109 -28.04 28.94 -16.32
CA ASP A 109 -26.88 29.21 -15.48
C ASP A 109 -27.06 28.51 -14.14
N TYR A 110 -26.03 27.82 -13.67
CA TYR A 110 -26.02 27.11 -12.38
C TYR A 110 -25.15 27.82 -11.34
N LEU A 111 -24.44 28.89 -11.73
CA LEU A 111 -23.58 29.64 -10.83
C LEU A 111 -24.34 30.82 -10.22
N PRO A 112 -24.33 30.99 -8.90
CA PRO A 112 -24.87 32.20 -8.30
C PRO A 112 -24.00 33.40 -8.70
N ARG A 113 -24.59 34.34 -9.44
CA ARG A 113 -23.95 35.59 -9.85
C ARG A 113 -24.55 36.76 -9.08
N ALA A 114 -23.76 37.82 -8.87
CA ALA A 114 -24.26 39.07 -8.30
C ALA A 114 -25.40 39.68 -9.15
N THR A 115 -25.34 39.48 -10.46
CA THR A 115 -26.42 39.82 -11.40
C THR A 115 -26.80 38.54 -12.13
N PRO A 116 -28.00 37.97 -11.87
CA PRO A 116 -28.49 36.80 -12.58
C PRO A 116 -28.50 37.04 -14.08
N LEU A 117 -28.03 36.06 -14.86
CA LEU A 117 -28.14 36.09 -16.31
C LEU A 117 -29.61 35.90 -16.68
N HIS A 118 -30.24 36.91 -17.28
CA HIS A 118 -31.57 36.81 -17.88
C HIS A 118 -31.52 37.39 -19.29
N GLY A 119 -31.57 36.54 -20.30
CA GLY A 119 -31.60 36.92 -21.72
C GLY A 119 -32.71 36.19 -22.46
N GLY A 120 -33.33 36.85 -23.44
CA GLY A 120 -34.45 36.27 -24.21
C GLY A 120 -35.65 35.85 -23.37
N GLN A 121 -36.37 34.84 -23.85
CA GLN A 121 -37.58 34.28 -23.25
C GLN A 121 -37.45 32.75 -23.18
N LEU A 122 -37.67 32.19 -21.99
CA LEU A 122 -37.74 30.74 -21.80
C LEU A 122 -38.98 30.15 -22.46
N GLY A 123 -38.82 28.96 -23.01
CA GLY A 123 -39.90 28.19 -23.58
C GLY A 123 -40.09 26.83 -22.90
N GLY A 124 -41.32 26.34 -22.94
CA GLY A 124 -41.67 25.02 -22.43
C GLY A 124 -41.55 24.88 -20.91
N GLY A 125 -40.88 23.81 -20.47
CA GLY A 125 -40.84 23.38 -19.08
C GLY A 125 -42.14 22.77 -18.59
N GLN A 126 -42.07 21.85 -17.64
CA GLN A 126 -43.24 21.20 -17.03
C GLN A 126 -43.38 21.66 -15.57
N PRO A 127 -44.61 21.91 -15.05
CA PRO A 127 -44.79 22.19 -13.63
C PRO A 127 -44.15 21.09 -12.78
N TRP A 128 -43.35 21.49 -11.79
CA TRP A 128 -42.56 20.53 -11.02
C TRP A 128 -42.61 20.87 -9.52
N THR A 129 -43.20 19.98 -8.74
CA THR A 129 -43.60 20.25 -7.34
C THR A 129 -42.46 20.09 -6.33
N ALA A 130 -41.34 19.43 -6.66
CA ALA A 130 -40.21 19.30 -5.75
C ALA A 130 -38.86 19.22 -6.49
N PRO A 131 -37.85 20.03 -6.15
CA PRO A 131 -36.56 20.09 -6.85
C PRO A 131 -35.71 18.81 -6.78
N GLY A 132 -36.12 17.76 -6.05
CA GLY A 132 -35.26 16.61 -5.76
C GLY A 132 -34.62 15.91 -6.98
N ALA A 133 -35.32 15.86 -8.12
CA ALA A 133 -34.78 15.26 -9.34
C ALA A 133 -34.14 16.26 -10.33
N ALA A 134 -34.32 17.56 -10.11
CA ALA A 134 -33.93 18.60 -11.05
C ALA A 134 -32.90 19.55 -10.42
N VAL A 135 -31.88 19.92 -11.18
CA VAL A 135 -30.80 20.78 -10.68
C VAL A 135 -31.26 22.24 -10.69
N PRO A 136 -31.20 22.98 -9.57
CA PRO A 136 -31.65 24.36 -9.53
C PRO A 136 -30.73 25.27 -10.37
N ALA A 137 -31.33 26.13 -11.18
CA ALA A 137 -30.63 27.18 -11.92
C ALA A 137 -30.78 28.55 -11.24
N SER A 138 -29.77 29.41 -11.40
CA SER A 138 -29.72 30.78 -10.90
C SER A 138 -30.10 31.82 -11.96
N GLY A 139 -30.06 31.45 -13.24
CA GLY A 139 -30.38 32.31 -14.38
C GLY A 139 -30.58 31.52 -15.66
N PHE A 140 -30.85 32.22 -16.76
CA PHE A 140 -31.06 31.63 -18.07
C PHE A 140 -30.75 32.58 -19.23
N ILE A 141 -30.51 32.00 -20.40
CA ILE A 141 -30.59 32.65 -21.70
C ILE A 141 -31.51 31.81 -22.58
N GLY A 142 -32.65 32.38 -22.93
CA GLY A 142 -33.67 31.78 -23.79
C GLY A 142 -33.60 32.30 -25.22
N ASN A 143 -34.63 32.01 -26.00
CA ASN A 143 -34.74 32.47 -27.38
C ASN A 143 -35.45 33.82 -27.44
N HIS A 144 -35.35 34.55 -28.55
CA HIS A 144 -36.11 35.79 -28.73
C HIS A 144 -37.63 35.50 -28.70
N ALA A 145 -38.42 36.52 -28.34
CA ALA A 145 -39.87 36.37 -28.10
C ALA A 145 -40.66 35.78 -29.28
N GLY A 146 -40.17 35.95 -30.52
CA GLY A 146 -40.78 35.38 -31.72
C GLY A 146 -40.77 33.85 -31.77
N LEU A 147 -39.92 33.19 -30.99
CA LEU A 147 -39.81 31.72 -30.91
C LEU A 147 -40.49 31.14 -29.66
N ALA A 148 -41.14 31.96 -28.83
CA ALA A 148 -41.76 31.51 -27.59
C ALA A 148 -42.89 30.48 -27.80
N ALA A 149 -43.50 30.47 -29.00
CA ALA A 149 -44.57 29.53 -29.38
C ALA A 149 -44.06 28.17 -29.88
N ALA A 150 -42.75 27.91 -29.87
CA ALA A 150 -42.22 26.62 -30.28
C ALA A 150 -42.75 25.47 -29.38
N ARG A 151 -42.89 24.27 -29.95
CA ARG A 151 -43.43 23.12 -29.21
C ARG A 151 -42.41 22.46 -28.29
N HIS A 152 -41.14 22.50 -28.66
CA HIS A 152 -40.10 21.75 -27.98
C HIS A 152 -38.88 22.63 -27.70
N PHE A 153 -38.43 22.59 -26.44
CA PHE A 153 -37.26 23.30 -25.97
C PHE A 153 -36.38 22.36 -25.17
N GLY A 154 -35.07 22.53 -25.28
CA GLY A 154 -34.08 21.71 -24.60
C GLY A 154 -32.97 22.54 -23.99
N ASN A 155 -32.57 22.20 -22.77
CA ASN A 155 -31.47 22.85 -22.08
C ASN A 155 -30.11 22.36 -22.60
N ILE A 156 -29.23 23.30 -22.96
CA ILE A 156 -27.83 23.07 -23.35
C ILE A 156 -26.84 23.50 -22.25
N GLY A 157 -27.32 24.13 -21.18
CA GLY A 157 -26.50 24.48 -20.03
C GLY A 157 -25.92 23.25 -19.33
N VAL A 158 -24.64 23.35 -18.96
CA VAL A 158 -23.87 22.28 -18.32
C VAL A 158 -23.30 22.74 -16.98
N GLN A 159 -23.05 21.78 -16.09
CA GLN A 159 -22.30 21.99 -14.87
C GLN A 159 -21.09 21.05 -14.91
N THR A 160 -19.89 21.61 -14.99
CA THR A 160 -18.66 20.82 -14.97
C THR A 160 -18.36 20.34 -13.55
N ASP A 161 -17.64 19.22 -13.45
CA ASP A 161 -17.07 18.79 -12.18
C ASP A 161 -16.01 19.82 -11.71
N ALA A 162 -15.55 19.69 -10.46
CA ALA A 162 -14.61 20.63 -9.84
C ALA A 162 -13.26 20.77 -10.59
N ASP A 163 -12.89 19.77 -11.40
CA ASP A 163 -11.70 19.78 -12.25
C ASP A 163 -11.95 20.29 -13.68
N GLY A 164 -13.16 20.79 -13.96
CA GLY A 164 -13.55 21.33 -15.26
C GLY A 164 -13.94 20.29 -16.30
N VAL A 165 -13.86 18.99 -15.98
CA VAL A 165 -14.28 17.92 -16.90
C VAL A 165 -15.79 17.70 -16.77
N LEU A 166 -16.48 17.60 -17.89
CA LEU A 166 -17.92 17.35 -17.91
C LEU A 166 -18.20 15.86 -17.82
N ARG A 167 -18.53 15.37 -16.62
CA ARG A 167 -18.91 13.97 -16.39
C ARG A 167 -20.39 13.78 -16.12
N HIS A 168 -21.09 14.84 -15.72
CA HIS A 168 -22.50 14.77 -15.33
C HIS A 168 -23.33 15.82 -16.08
N VAL A 169 -24.58 15.49 -16.36
CA VAL A 169 -25.55 16.43 -16.95
C VAL A 169 -26.81 16.52 -16.10
N PRO A 170 -27.36 17.72 -15.92
CA PRO A 170 -28.64 17.92 -15.24
C PRO A 170 -29.79 17.52 -16.18
N MET A 171 -30.22 16.25 -16.13
CA MET A 171 -31.29 15.72 -17.01
C MET A 171 -32.57 16.55 -16.97
N PHE A 172 -32.84 17.16 -15.82
CA PHE A 172 -33.81 18.22 -15.65
C PHE A 172 -33.18 19.39 -14.90
N THR A 173 -33.49 20.60 -15.33
CA THR A 173 -33.14 21.85 -14.66
C THR A 173 -34.39 22.47 -14.04
N TRP A 174 -34.32 22.84 -12.78
CA TRP A 174 -35.41 23.51 -12.07
C TRP A 174 -35.20 25.02 -12.07
N TYR A 175 -36.21 25.74 -12.57
CA TYR A 175 -36.20 27.20 -12.56
C TYR A 175 -37.64 27.72 -12.49
N ALA A 176 -37.91 28.66 -11.58
CA ALA A 176 -39.21 29.30 -11.39
C ALA A 176 -40.41 28.31 -11.31
N GLY A 177 -40.27 27.22 -10.54
CA GLY A 177 -41.34 26.22 -10.35
C GLY A 177 -41.58 25.27 -11.52
N ARG A 178 -40.71 25.28 -12.54
CA ARG A 178 -40.79 24.42 -13.72
C ARG A 178 -39.51 23.60 -13.89
N ALA A 179 -39.64 22.40 -14.45
CA ALA A 179 -38.53 21.54 -14.84
C ALA A 179 -38.33 21.57 -16.36
N TYR A 180 -37.09 21.80 -16.79
CA TYR A 180 -36.68 21.90 -18.19
C TYR A 180 -35.76 20.73 -18.55
N PRO A 181 -36.10 19.89 -19.55
CA PRO A 181 -35.26 18.76 -19.95
C PRO A 181 -34.00 19.23 -20.69
N THR A 182 -32.94 18.41 -20.70
CA THR A 182 -31.77 18.62 -21.58
C THR A 182 -32.14 18.53 -23.06
N LEU A 183 -31.32 19.09 -23.94
CA LEU A 183 -31.49 19.05 -25.39
C LEU A 183 -31.69 17.63 -25.92
N SER A 184 -30.83 16.70 -25.52
CA SER A 184 -30.92 15.30 -25.92
C SER A 184 -32.21 14.64 -25.43
N ARG A 185 -32.66 14.92 -24.20
CA ARG A 185 -33.93 14.39 -23.68
C ARG A 185 -35.15 15.00 -24.36
N ALA A 186 -35.11 16.29 -24.68
CA ALA A 186 -36.17 16.96 -25.42
C ALA A 186 -36.31 16.40 -26.83
N LEU A 187 -35.20 16.17 -27.53
CA LEU A 187 -35.17 15.54 -28.86
C LEU A 187 -35.73 14.11 -28.81
N LEU A 188 -35.30 13.32 -27.83
CA LEU A 188 -35.83 11.97 -27.61
C LEU A 188 -37.34 12.00 -27.38
N ALA A 189 -37.82 12.85 -26.46
CA ALA A 189 -39.23 12.93 -26.10
C ALA A 189 -40.10 13.45 -27.25
N CYS A 190 -39.58 14.38 -28.07
CA CYS A 190 -40.29 14.86 -29.26
C CYS A 190 -40.43 13.77 -30.31
N CYS A 191 -39.33 13.08 -30.65
CA CYS A 191 -39.23 12.50 -31.98
C CYS A 191 -38.67 11.06 -32.02
N SER A 192 -38.36 10.43 -30.87
CA SER A 192 -37.93 9.02 -30.78
C SER A 192 -39.05 7.99 -30.94
N GLY A 193 -40.32 8.43 -30.96
CA GLY A 193 -41.48 7.55 -31.18
C GLY A 193 -41.77 6.55 -30.05
N ALA A 194 -40.99 6.60 -28.97
CA ALA A 194 -41.17 5.81 -27.76
C ALA A 194 -41.10 6.73 -26.52
N PRO A 195 -41.73 6.35 -25.40
CA PRO A 195 -41.61 7.10 -24.15
C PRO A 195 -40.15 7.23 -23.72
N ALA A 196 -39.74 8.42 -23.26
CA ALA A 196 -38.40 8.63 -22.73
C ALA A 196 -38.19 7.76 -21.45
N PRO A 197 -37.00 7.16 -21.27
CA PRO A 197 -36.73 6.33 -20.11
C PRO A 197 -36.80 7.15 -18.81
N ALA A 198 -37.14 6.46 -17.72
CA ALA A 198 -37.09 7.02 -16.37
C ALA A 198 -35.64 7.38 -16.03
N MET A 199 -35.45 8.50 -15.32
CA MET A 199 -34.12 8.97 -14.90
C MET A 199 -34.03 9.01 -13.38
N PRO A 200 -32.85 8.74 -12.80
CA PRO A 200 -32.62 8.92 -11.38
C PRO A 200 -32.69 10.42 -11.03
N ALA A 201 -32.88 10.69 -9.74
CA ALA A 201 -32.90 12.05 -9.24
C ALA A 201 -31.51 12.71 -9.30
N GLY A 202 -31.45 13.96 -9.76
CA GLY A 202 -30.23 14.76 -9.78
C GLY A 202 -29.43 14.63 -11.09
N PRO A 203 -28.17 15.09 -11.09
CA PRO A 203 -27.33 15.03 -12.28
C PRO A 203 -26.94 13.58 -12.60
N VAL A 204 -27.02 13.22 -13.87
CA VAL A 204 -26.73 11.86 -14.36
C VAL A 204 -25.34 11.84 -14.98
N ARG A 205 -24.54 10.83 -14.63
CA ARG A 205 -23.22 10.64 -15.25
C ARG A 205 -23.39 10.26 -16.72
N ILE A 206 -22.68 10.95 -17.60
CA ILE A 206 -22.60 10.62 -19.01
C ILE A 206 -21.73 9.37 -19.15
N PRO A 207 -22.20 8.29 -19.81
CA PRO A 207 -21.45 7.04 -19.83
C PRO A 207 -20.29 7.06 -20.83
N TYR A 208 -20.35 7.91 -21.88
CA TYR A 208 -19.34 8.00 -22.95
C TYR A 208 -18.96 6.63 -23.55
N LEU A 209 -19.97 5.80 -23.84
CA LEU A 209 -19.79 4.45 -24.40
C LEU A 209 -19.20 4.45 -25.82
N ARG A 210 -19.32 5.57 -26.54
CA ARG A 210 -18.90 5.73 -27.93
C ARG A 210 -18.01 6.95 -28.06
N SER A 211 -16.96 6.84 -28.87
CA SER A 211 -16.10 7.97 -29.22
C SER A 211 -16.76 8.85 -30.29
N TRP A 212 -16.10 9.96 -30.67
CA TRP A 212 -16.65 10.85 -31.71
C TRP A 212 -16.75 10.17 -33.07
N GLU A 213 -15.80 9.28 -33.37
CA GLU A 213 -15.68 8.51 -34.62
C GLU A 213 -16.83 7.53 -34.83
N ALA A 214 -17.55 7.16 -33.76
CA ALA A 214 -18.73 6.30 -33.85
C ALA A 214 -19.96 7.00 -34.43
N TYR A 215 -19.99 8.34 -34.46
CA TYR A 215 -21.14 9.10 -34.94
C TYR A 215 -20.98 9.46 -36.40
N ASP A 216 -22.05 9.31 -37.18
CA ASP A 216 -22.09 9.85 -38.53
C ASP A 216 -22.17 11.37 -38.46
N VAL A 217 -21.13 12.04 -38.96
CA VAL A 217 -21.01 13.50 -38.97
C VAL A 217 -21.09 14.02 -40.41
N ALA A 218 -22.10 14.84 -40.68
CA ALA A 218 -22.24 15.60 -41.92
C ALA A 218 -21.82 17.05 -41.68
N LYS A 219 -21.06 17.63 -42.61
CA LYS A 219 -20.71 19.05 -42.55
C LYS A 219 -21.91 19.92 -42.93
N ALA A 220 -22.15 20.98 -42.17
CA ALA A 220 -23.25 21.90 -42.43
C ALA A 220 -23.17 22.52 -43.84
N ALA A 221 -21.96 22.81 -44.34
CA ALA A 221 -21.78 23.29 -45.71
C ALA A 221 -22.15 22.26 -46.79
N ASP A 222 -21.81 20.98 -46.59
CA ASP A 222 -22.15 19.92 -47.55
C ASP A 222 -23.65 19.64 -47.54
N LEU A 223 -24.31 19.74 -46.38
CA LEU A 223 -25.76 19.66 -46.25
C LEU A 223 -26.43 20.80 -47.04
N LEU A 224 -26.00 22.04 -46.84
CA LEU A 224 -26.55 23.21 -47.53
C LEU A 224 -26.26 23.19 -49.04
N ALA A 225 -25.18 22.55 -49.47
CA ALA A 225 -24.85 22.36 -50.88
C ALA A 225 -25.59 21.16 -51.52
N GLY A 226 -26.43 20.43 -50.78
CA GLY A 226 -27.16 19.27 -51.28
C GLY A 226 -26.27 18.05 -51.57
N ARG A 227 -25.09 17.97 -50.94
CA ARG A 227 -24.13 16.86 -51.14
C ARG A 227 -24.33 15.71 -50.16
N VAL A 228 -25.14 15.90 -49.12
CA VAL A 228 -25.50 14.86 -48.16
C VAL A 228 -26.70 14.07 -48.71
N PRO A 229 -26.57 12.75 -48.98
CA PRO A 229 -27.67 11.95 -49.50
C PRO A 229 -28.84 11.85 -48.52
N ALA A 230 -30.08 11.78 -49.03
CA ALA A 230 -31.30 11.63 -48.22
C ALA A 230 -31.24 10.41 -47.27
N GLU A 231 -30.62 9.32 -47.73
CA GLU A 231 -30.43 8.08 -46.96
C GLU A 231 -29.66 8.29 -45.64
N PHE A 232 -28.78 9.30 -45.59
CA PHE A 232 -28.04 9.66 -44.37
C PHE A 232 -28.90 10.35 -43.31
N MET A 233 -30.04 10.93 -43.71
CA MET A 233 -30.95 11.67 -42.84
C MET A 233 -32.16 10.81 -42.44
N GLN A 234 -32.58 9.91 -43.32
CA GLN A 234 -33.81 9.15 -43.21
C GLN A 234 -33.90 8.34 -41.90
N GLY A 235 -34.94 8.59 -41.11
CA GLY A 235 -35.20 7.83 -39.89
C GLY A 235 -34.28 8.16 -38.71
N ARG A 236 -33.41 9.16 -38.82
CA ARG A 236 -32.44 9.51 -37.75
C ARG A 236 -32.88 10.71 -36.92
N LEU A 237 -32.37 10.78 -35.69
CA LEU A 237 -32.45 11.97 -34.85
C LEU A 237 -31.22 12.84 -35.12
N VAL A 238 -31.44 14.12 -35.41
CA VAL A 238 -30.37 15.01 -35.88
C VAL A 238 -30.00 16.03 -34.82
N LEU A 239 -28.71 16.17 -34.54
CA LEU A 239 -28.15 17.23 -33.71
C LEU A 239 -27.39 18.20 -34.60
N ILE A 240 -27.69 19.50 -34.51
CA ILE A 240 -26.95 20.55 -35.21
C ILE A 240 -26.22 21.41 -34.20
N GLY A 241 -24.92 21.63 -34.39
CA GLY A 241 -24.11 22.48 -33.52
C GLY A 241 -22.75 22.76 -34.15
N SER A 242 -21.75 23.12 -33.34
CA SER A 242 -20.46 23.57 -33.83
C SER A 242 -19.29 22.88 -33.12
N SER A 243 -18.37 22.30 -33.88
CA SER A 243 -17.04 21.88 -33.40
C SER A 243 -15.97 22.97 -33.58
N SER A 244 -16.31 24.05 -34.30
CA SER A 244 -15.39 25.12 -34.67
C SER A 244 -14.73 25.80 -33.48
N LEU A 245 -13.42 26.00 -33.59
CA LEU A 245 -12.63 26.76 -32.62
C LEU A 245 -13.07 28.23 -32.52
N SER A 246 -13.62 28.82 -33.59
CA SER A 246 -14.02 30.23 -33.62
C SER A 246 -15.34 30.51 -32.90
N ILE A 247 -16.23 29.51 -32.83
CA ILE A 247 -17.51 29.62 -32.10
C ILE A 247 -17.30 29.28 -30.61
N GLY A 248 -16.38 28.37 -30.30
CA GLY A 248 -15.88 28.16 -28.94
C GLY A 248 -16.69 27.18 -28.08
N ASP A 249 -17.58 26.38 -28.68
CA ASP A 249 -18.31 25.32 -27.96
C ASP A 249 -17.45 24.05 -27.79
N ARG A 250 -16.39 24.17 -27.00
CA ARG A 250 -15.48 23.06 -26.68
C ARG A 250 -15.36 22.85 -25.18
N ILE A 251 -15.46 21.59 -24.80
CA ILE A 251 -15.51 21.15 -23.40
C ILE A 251 -14.56 19.98 -23.15
N ALA A 252 -14.04 19.91 -21.93
CA ALA A 252 -13.24 18.77 -21.49
C ALA A 252 -14.15 17.60 -21.14
N THR A 253 -13.85 16.42 -21.67
CA THR A 253 -14.56 15.16 -21.39
C THR A 253 -13.57 14.09 -20.95
N PRO A 254 -14.01 12.97 -20.35
CA PRO A 254 -13.14 11.83 -20.05
C PRO A 254 -12.36 11.30 -21.27
N LEU A 255 -12.95 11.42 -22.46
CA LEU A 255 -12.35 10.99 -23.72
C LEU A 255 -11.19 11.90 -24.11
N HIS A 256 -11.44 13.21 -24.23
CA HIS A 256 -10.44 14.21 -24.65
C HIS A 256 -10.56 15.53 -23.90
N ALA A 257 -9.43 16.21 -23.71
CA ALA A 257 -9.35 17.49 -23.02
C ALA A 257 -10.07 18.64 -23.74
N SER A 258 -10.35 18.49 -25.04
CA SER A 258 -11.08 19.49 -25.83
C SER A 258 -11.92 18.79 -26.89
N THR A 259 -13.21 18.69 -26.64
CA THR A 259 -14.19 18.00 -27.48
C THR A 259 -15.31 18.98 -27.86
N ALA A 260 -15.94 18.84 -29.03
CA ALA A 260 -17.14 19.60 -29.37
C ALA A 260 -18.26 19.35 -28.35
N GLY A 261 -18.98 20.40 -27.92
CA GLY A 261 -20.12 20.31 -26.99
C GLY A 261 -21.19 19.31 -27.47
N LEU A 262 -21.38 19.25 -28.79
CA LEU A 262 -22.22 18.27 -29.48
C LEU A 262 -22.00 16.82 -29.04
N LEU A 263 -20.76 16.38 -28.73
CA LEU A 263 -20.52 14.99 -28.32
C LEU A 263 -21.29 14.66 -27.04
N VAL A 264 -21.47 15.62 -26.14
CA VAL A 264 -22.18 15.37 -24.87
C VAL A 264 -23.67 15.17 -25.11
N HIS A 265 -24.26 15.92 -26.02
CA HIS A 265 -25.63 15.71 -26.45
C HIS A 265 -25.79 14.36 -27.17
N ALA A 266 -24.86 14.00 -28.06
CA ALA A 266 -24.87 12.74 -28.79
C ALA A 266 -24.68 11.52 -27.86
N ALA A 267 -23.74 11.58 -26.93
CA ALA A 267 -23.47 10.53 -25.93
C ALA A 267 -24.68 10.30 -25.02
N MET A 268 -25.31 11.37 -24.53
CA MET A 268 -26.49 11.26 -23.68
C MET A 268 -27.76 10.82 -24.46
N LEU A 269 -27.89 11.21 -25.73
CA LEU A 269 -28.97 10.74 -26.59
C LEU A 269 -28.83 9.24 -26.89
N SER A 270 -27.63 8.82 -27.28
CA SER A 270 -27.27 7.43 -27.58
C SER A 270 -27.53 6.51 -26.37
N ALA A 271 -27.11 6.93 -25.17
CA ALA A 271 -27.37 6.18 -23.93
C ALA A 271 -28.87 6.02 -23.63
N GLN A 272 -29.68 7.06 -23.88
CA GLN A 272 -31.13 6.96 -23.68
C GLN A 272 -31.82 6.10 -24.75
N LEU A 273 -31.33 6.12 -26.00
CA LEU A 273 -31.81 5.23 -27.05
C LEU A 273 -31.46 3.76 -26.75
N ASP A 274 -30.27 3.50 -26.21
CA ASP A 274 -29.88 2.16 -25.73
C ASP A 274 -30.80 1.69 -24.59
N ALA A 275 -31.15 2.59 -23.67
CA ALA A 275 -32.11 2.28 -22.61
C ALA A 275 -33.52 2.00 -23.17
N GLN A 276 -34.00 2.76 -24.16
CA GLN A 276 -35.28 2.50 -24.83
C GLN A 276 -35.30 1.16 -25.57
N ALA A 277 -34.18 0.78 -26.19
CA ALA A 277 -34.04 -0.45 -26.95
C ALA A 277 -33.77 -1.70 -26.07
N GLY A 278 -33.60 -1.53 -24.75
CA GLY A 278 -33.18 -2.62 -23.86
C GLY A 278 -31.73 -3.08 -24.08
N LEU A 279 -30.92 -2.24 -24.72
CA LEU A 279 -29.50 -2.46 -24.99
C LEU A 279 -28.58 -1.81 -23.95
N ALA A 280 -29.13 -1.01 -23.03
CA ALA A 280 -28.36 -0.42 -21.95
C ALA A 280 -27.74 -1.51 -21.05
N PRO A 281 -26.49 -1.31 -20.57
CA PRO A 281 -25.86 -2.27 -19.68
C PRO A 281 -26.74 -2.55 -18.44
N PRO A 282 -26.94 -3.83 -18.06
CA PRO A 282 -27.76 -4.16 -16.90
C PRO A 282 -27.14 -3.59 -15.62
N PRO A 283 -27.93 -3.11 -14.65
CA PRO A 283 -27.39 -2.51 -13.43
C PRO A 283 -26.73 -3.57 -12.53
N TRP A 284 -25.49 -3.32 -12.11
CA TRP A 284 -24.79 -4.17 -11.13
C TRP A 284 -24.66 -3.45 -9.79
N PRO A 285 -24.62 -4.16 -8.64
CA PRO A 285 -24.43 -3.54 -7.34
C PRO A 285 -22.96 -3.21 -7.07
N GLY A 286 -22.34 -2.38 -7.92
CA GLY A 286 -20.90 -2.11 -7.93
C GLY A 286 -20.33 -1.63 -6.60
N ARG A 287 -21.07 -0.76 -5.89
CA ARG A 287 -20.70 -0.30 -4.53
C ARG A 287 -20.55 -1.45 -3.53
N TRP A 288 -21.48 -2.41 -3.56
CA TRP A 288 -21.47 -3.57 -2.68
C TRP A 288 -20.40 -4.58 -3.08
N LEU A 289 -20.18 -4.78 -4.39
CA LEU A 289 -19.08 -5.60 -4.90
C LEU A 289 -17.72 -5.05 -4.44
N ALA A 290 -17.52 -3.73 -4.48
CA ALA A 290 -16.30 -3.08 -3.98
C ALA A 290 -16.09 -3.32 -2.47
N LEU A 291 -17.16 -3.23 -1.66
CA LEU A 291 -17.10 -3.55 -0.24
C LEU A 291 -16.78 -5.01 0.02
N LEU A 292 -17.50 -5.93 -0.63
CA LEU A 292 -17.31 -7.37 -0.49
C LEU A 292 -15.87 -7.76 -0.86
N PHE A 293 -15.37 -7.21 -1.96
CA PHE A 293 -14.00 -7.41 -2.39
C PHE A 293 -13.00 -6.93 -1.33
N THR A 294 -13.16 -5.70 -0.86
CA THR A 294 -12.28 -5.13 0.18
C THR A 294 -12.31 -5.96 1.46
N LEU A 295 -13.49 -6.37 1.92
CA LEU A 295 -13.63 -7.21 3.11
C LEU A 295 -12.95 -8.57 2.93
N SER A 296 -13.11 -9.18 1.75
CA SER A 296 -12.47 -10.46 1.41
C SER A 296 -10.95 -10.33 1.44
N VAL A 297 -10.38 -9.26 0.87
CA VAL A 297 -8.93 -8.99 0.91
C VAL A 297 -8.46 -8.77 2.35
N VAL A 298 -9.18 -7.99 3.16
CA VAL A 298 -8.83 -7.75 4.57
C VAL A 298 -8.82 -9.05 5.37
N LEU A 299 -9.85 -9.90 5.22
CA LEU A 299 -9.93 -11.18 5.91
C LEU A 299 -8.82 -12.14 5.46
N PHE A 300 -8.59 -12.22 4.15
CA PHE A 300 -7.54 -13.04 3.58
C PHE A 300 -6.15 -12.60 4.06
N LEU A 301 -5.88 -11.29 4.03
CA LEU A 301 -4.61 -10.75 4.48
C LEU A 301 -4.40 -10.92 6.00
N SER A 302 -5.46 -10.79 6.81
CA SER A 302 -5.40 -11.08 8.25
C SER A 302 -4.99 -12.52 8.54
N TYR A 303 -5.36 -13.46 7.66
CA TYR A 303 -4.94 -14.85 7.75
C TYR A 303 -3.49 -15.07 7.30
N THR A 304 -3.04 -14.41 6.23
CA THR A 304 -1.70 -14.61 5.64
C THR A 304 -0.58 -13.83 6.32
N LEU A 305 -0.87 -12.65 6.88
CA LEU A 305 0.12 -11.80 7.56
C LEU A 305 0.95 -12.52 8.64
N PRO A 306 0.37 -13.32 9.55
CA PRO A 306 1.16 -14.04 10.55
C PRO A 306 1.86 -15.29 10.01
N ARG A 307 1.57 -15.73 8.78
CA ARG A 307 2.01 -17.02 8.22
C ARG A 307 3.04 -16.91 7.11
N LEU A 308 3.03 -15.81 6.37
CA LEU A 308 3.88 -15.58 5.20
C LEU A 308 4.85 -14.42 5.43
N SER A 309 5.91 -14.37 4.63
CA SER A 309 6.86 -13.25 4.66
C SER A 309 6.20 -11.94 4.22
N ALA A 310 6.82 -10.81 4.56
CA ALA A 310 6.37 -9.49 4.12
C ALA A 310 6.32 -9.40 2.58
N ALA A 311 7.35 -9.92 1.89
CA ALA A 311 7.42 -9.94 0.43
C ALA A 311 6.26 -10.72 -0.20
N ALA A 312 5.89 -11.88 0.37
CA ALA A 312 4.75 -12.66 -0.10
C ALA A 312 3.43 -11.90 0.07
N ASN A 313 3.20 -11.26 1.23
CA ASN A 313 2.00 -10.44 1.46
C ASN A 313 1.94 -9.21 0.55
N THR A 314 3.08 -8.58 0.25
CA THR A 314 3.16 -7.50 -0.76
C THR A 314 2.77 -8.01 -2.15
N GLY A 315 3.27 -9.18 -2.55
CA GLY A 315 2.89 -9.82 -3.82
C GLY A 315 1.39 -10.13 -3.90
N LEU A 316 0.79 -10.62 -2.82
CA LEU A 316 -0.65 -10.88 -2.73
C LEU A 316 -1.49 -9.60 -2.88
N LEU A 317 -1.07 -8.49 -2.24
CA LEU A 317 -1.73 -7.19 -2.39
C LEU A 317 -1.58 -6.60 -3.80
N ALA A 318 -0.45 -6.82 -4.46
CA ALA A 318 -0.27 -6.43 -5.86
C ALA A 318 -1.22 -7.24 -6.76
N GLY A 319 -1.28 -8.56 -6.57
CA GLY A 319 -2.18 -9.45 -7.31
C GLY A 319 -3.66 -9.10 -7.10
N SER A 320 -4.07 -8.82 -5.86
CA SER A 320 -5.45 -8.40 -5.56
C SER A 320 -5.78 -7.03 -6.19
N SER A 321 -4.82 -6.11 -6.27
CA SER A 321 -5.02 -4.83 -6.95
C SER A 321 -5.23 -5.00 -8.46
N LEU A 322 -4.49 -5.90 -9.11
CA LEU A 322 -4.70 -6.23 -10.53
C LEU A 322 -6.05 -6.90 -10.77
N LEU A 323 -6.45 -7.83 -9.89
CA LEU A 323 -7.76 -8.46 -9.94
C LEU A 323 -8.87 -7.41 -9.80
N TRP A 324 -8.72 -6.47 -8.85
CA TRP A 324 -9.69 -5.40 -8.67
C TRP A 324 -9.78 -4.48 -9.88
N LEU A 325 -8.65 -4.09 -10.50
CA LEU A 325 -8.67 -3.28 -11.72
C LEU A 325 -9.47 -3.96 -12.85
N SER A 326 -9.33 -5.29 -12.97
CA SER A 326 -10.09 -6.08 -13.95
C SER A 326 -11.59 -6.10 -13.64
N LEU A 327 -11.96 -6.26 -12.37
CA LEU A 327 -13.36 -6.18 -11.93
C LEU A 327 -13.93 -4.77 -12.09
N ALA A 328 -13.17 -3.74 -11.73
CA ALA A 328 -13.59 -2.34 -11.85
C ALA A 328 -13.83 -1.96 -13.32
N TYR A 329 -12.99 -2.46 -14.24
CA TYR A 329 -13.22 -2.35 -15.68
C TYR A 329 -14.58 -2.94 -16.05
N ALA A 330 -14.87 -4.19 -15.66
CA ALA A 330 -16.15 -4.83 -15.95
C ALA A 330 -17.36 -4.11 -15.32
N ILE A 331 -17.27 -3.62 -14.08
CA ILE A 331 -18.39 -3.01 -13.35
C ILE A 331 -18.71 -1.59 -13.86
N THR A 332 -17.72 -0.85 -14.37
CA THR A 332 -17.85 0.56 -14.80
C THR A 332 -19.08 0.88 -15.66
N PRO A 333 -19.39 0.14 -16.73
CA PRO A 333 -20.58 0.40 -17.55
C PRO A 333 -21.90 0.07 -16.85
N HIS A 334 -21.89 -0.80 -15.84
CA HIS A 334 -23.09 -1.29 -15.14
C HIS A 334 -23.47 -0.46 -13.91
N ASP A 335 -22.53 0.29 -13.34
CA ASP A 335 -22.78 1.14 -12.18
C ASP A 335 -22.04 2.49 -12.35
N PRO A 336 -22.75 3.56 -12.73
CA PRO A 336 -22.14 4.88 -12.90
C PRO A 336 -21.78 5.55 -11.56
N ALA A 337 -22.22 5.00 -10.43
CA ALA A 337 -22.19 5.65 -9.13
C ALA A 337 -21.18 5.04 -8.13
N PHE A 338 -20.56 3.89 -8.42
CA PHE A 338 -19.51 3.34 -7.56
C PHE A 338 -18.15 4.05 -7.73
N ALA A 339 -17.30 3.94 -6.72
CA ALA A 339 -15.94 4.48 -6.74
C ALA A 339 -14.91 3.38 -7.08
N PRO A 340 -14.39 3.29 -8.32
CA PRO A 340 -13.40 2.27 -8.69
C PRO A 340 -12.06 2.38 -7.93
N ALA A 341 -11.68 3.56 -7.42
CA ALA A 341 -10.42 3.70 -6.69
C ALA A 341 -10.51 3.22 -5.22
N ALA A 342 -11.70 3.03 -4.67
CA ALA A 342 -11.90 2.81 -3.24
C ALA A 342 -11.26 1.52 -2.69
N PRO A 343 -11.33 0.35 -3.37
CA PRO A 343 -10.59 -0.83 -2.93
C PRO A 343 -9.06 -0.70 -3.09
N LEU A 344 -8.57 0.00 -4.13
CA LEU A 344 -7.14 0.24 -4.31
C LEU A 344 -6.55 1.11 -3.19
N LEU A 345 -7.27 2.14 -2.77
CA LEU A 345 -6.90 2.95 -1.61
C LEU A 345 -6.86 2.12 -0.32
N SER A 346 -7.77 1.16 -0.19
CA SER A 346 -7.78 0.24 0.96
C SER A 346 -6.57 -0.70 0.92
N ASN A 347 -6.22 -1.23 -0.26
CA ASN A 347 -5.01 -2.03 -0.46
C ASN A 347 -3.74 -1.23 -0.18
N LEU A 348 -3.67 0.02 -0.64
CA LEU A 348 -2.55 0.92 -0.37
C LEU A 348 -2.38 1.16 1.14
N PHE A 349 -3.48 1.35 1.87
CA PHE A 349 -3.46 1.46 3.33
C PHE A 349 -2.96 0.18 4.01
N LEU A 350 -3.43 -0.99 3.58
CA LEU A 350 -2.95 -2.27 4.11
C LEU A 350 -1.44 -2.46 3.84
N LEU A 351 -0.97 -2.07 2.66
CA LEU A 351 0.45 -2.11 2.30
C LEU A 351 1.28 -1.14 3.15
N ALA A 352 0.80 0.09 3.37
CA ALA A 352 1.53 1.13 4.08
C ALA A 352 1.53 0.97 5.61
N VAL A 353 0.47 0.35 6.17
CA VAL A 353 0.29 0.26 7.62
C VAL A 353 0.35 -1.18 8.12
N ALA A 354 -0.47 -2.08 7.59
CA ALA A 354 -0.62 -3.43 8.14
C ALA A 354 0.65 -4.27 7.93
N VAL A 355 1.26 -4.22 6.74
CA VAL A 355 2.47 -5.00 6.43
C VAL A 355 3.68 -4.56 7.28
N PRO A 356 4.04 -3.25 7.36
CA PRO A 356 5.16 -2.80 8.20
C PRO A 356 4.91 -3.05 9.69
N PHE A 357 3.67 -2.84 10.17
CA PHE A 357 3.32 -3.08 11.56
C PHE A 357 3.52 -4.54 11.97
N HIS A 358 3.06 -5.48 11.14
CA HIS A 358 3.28 -6.91 11.38
C HIS A 358 4.75 -7.31 11.29
N TRP A 359 5.48 -6.75 10.32
CA TRP A 359 6.92 -6.97 10.22
C TRP A 359 7.67 -6.47 11.48
N GLN A 360 7.30 -5.29 11.99
CA GLN A 360 7.87 -4.73 13.21
C GLN A 360 7.57 -5.59 14.45
N LEU A 361 6.33 -6.08 14.58
CA LEU A 361 5.94 -7.01 15.63
C LEU A 361 6.72 -8.33 15.57
N ALA A 362 6.89 -8.90 14.38
CA ALA A 362 7.70 -10.10 14.16
C ALA A 362 9.17 -9.87 14.58
N GLN A 363 9.72 -8.69 14.25
CA GLN A 363 11.09 -8.32 14.60
C GLN A 363 11.29 -8.16 16.12
N GLN A 364 10.30 -7.62 16.83
CA GLN A 364 10.37 -7.46 18.30
C GLN A 364 10.43 -8.80 19.04
N ARG A 365 9.66 -9.80 18.59
CA ARG A 365 9.70 -11.16 19.18
C ARG A 365 11.08 -11.80 19.05
N SER A 366 11.71 -11.64 17.88
CA SER A 366 13.08 -12.12 17.65
C SER A 366 14.09 -11.44 18.59
N ARG A 367 13.96 -10.12 18.81
CA ARG A 367 14.85 -9.37 19.73
C ARG A 367 14.67 -9.76 21.20
N GLN A 368 13.45 -10.07 21.64
CA GLN A 368 13.20 -10.53 23.02
C GLN A 368 13.82 -11.90 23.29
N LEU A 369 13.72 -12.83 22.34
CA LEU A 369 14.37 -14.14 22.41
C LEU A 369 15.90 -14.01 22.55
N LEU A 370 16.52 -13.08 21.83
CA LEU A 370 17.96 -12.82 21.92
C LEU A 370 18.38 -12.17 23.24
N GLY A 371 17.52 -11.35 23.84
CA GLY A 371 17.76 -10.73 25.14
C GLY A 371 17.85 -11.75 26.28
N THR A 372 16.99 -12.78 26.26
CA THR A 372 17.00 -13.85 27.25
C THR A 372 18.23 -14.75 27.10
N LEU A 373 18.64 -15.06 25.87
CA LEU A 373 19.83 -15.91 25.63
C LEU A 373 21.15 -15.24 26.03
N ARG A 374 21.25 -13.90 25.93
CA ARG A 374 22.44 -13.12 26.37
C ARG A 374 22.74 -13.23 27.87
N GLN A 375 21.77 -13.64 28.69
CA GLN A 375 21.97 -13.83 30.12
C GLN A 375 22.68 -15.16 30.45
N TYR A 376 22.82 -16.08 29.49
CA TYR A 376 23.32 -17.44 29.71
C TYR A 376 24.50 -17.85 28.82
N VAL A 377 24.89 -17.06 27.81
CA VAL A 377 26.02 -17.36 26.92
C VAL A 377 26.87 -16.12 26.65
N ALA A 378 28.20 -16.31 26.56
CA ALA A 378 29.15 -15.23 26.26
C ALA A 378 28.78 -14.51 24.96
N LYS A 379 29.01 -13.19 24.90
CA LYS A 379 28.61 -12.31 23.79
C LYS A 379 29.02 -12.84 22.41
N ALA A 380 30.21 -13.43 22.31
CA ALA A 380 30.72 -14.04 21.09
C ALA A 380 29.85 -15.20 20.56
N VAL A 381 29.26 -15.99 21.45
CA VAL A 381 28.36 -17.09 21.08
C VAL A 381 27.07 -16.54 20.50
N VAL A 382 26.44 -15.57 21.17
CA VAL A 382 25.18 -14.95 20.69
C VAL A 382 25.38 -14.25 19.35
N ASP A 383 26.49 -13.52 19.20
CA ASP A 383 26.77 -12.79 17.97
C ASP A 383 27.06 -13.75 16.80
N GLU A 384 27.62 -14.93 17.06
CA GLU A 384 27.79 -15.97 16.05
C GLU A 384 26.50 -16.72 15.72
N LEU A 385 25.68 -17.06 16.74
CA LEU A 385 24.33 -17.61 16.56
C LEU A 385 23.47 -16.75 15.64
N LEU A 386 23.68 -15.42 15.70
CA LEU A 386 23.00 -14.44 14.84
C LEU A 386 23.55 -14.36 13.42
N ARG A 387 24.83 -14.72 13.21
CA ARG A 387 25.52 -14.65 11.92
C ARG A 387 25.42 -15.94 11.12
N SER A 388 25.44 -17.06 11.80
CA SER A 388 25.42 -18.37 11.18
C SER A 388 23.97 -18.83 10.98
N ASP A 389 23.57 -19.05 9.73
CA ASP A 389 22.28 -19.65 9.35
C ASP A 389 22.27 -21.17 9.66
N LEU A 390 22.86 -21.56 10.80
CA LEU A 390 23.01 -22.94 11.23
C LEU A 390 21.68 -23.42 11.81
N LYS A 391 21.16 -24.54 11.28
CA LYS A 391 19.93 -25.18 11.76
C LYS A 391 19.98 -25.59 13.24
N ASP A 392 21.18 -25.86 13.76
CA ASP A 392 21.43 -26.12 15.18
C ASP A 392 22.90 -25.81 15.54
N PRO A 393 23.20 -24.57 15.92
CA PRO A 393 24.56 -24.12 16.23
C PRO A 393 25.09 -24.64 17.58
N LEU A 394 24.24 -25.20 18.44
CA LEU A 394 24.63 -25.71 19.76
C LEU A 394 24.71 -27.25 19.82
N ALA A 395 24.46 -27.95 18.71
CA ALA A 395 24.62 -29.40 18.62
C ALA A 395 26.02 -29.87 19.10
N PRO A 396 26.12 -30.97 19.86
CA PRO A 396 27.41 -31.52 20.31
C PRO A 396 28.40 -31.77 19.17
N ARG A 397 29.60 -31.17 19.28
CA ARG A 397 30.71 -31.33 18.33
C ARG A 397 32.00 -31.62 19.06
N LEU A 398 32.83 -32.48 18.46
CA LEU A 398 34.17 -32.76 18.96
C LEU A 398 35.08 -31.58 18.61
N LEU A 399 35.58 -30.87 19.62
CA LEU A 399 36.42 -29.68 19.49
C LEU A 399 37.70 -29.83 20.32
N GLN A 400 38.74 -29.11 19.91
CA GLN A 400 39.92 -28.90 20.75
C GLN A 400 39.59 -27.80 21.76
N VAL A 401 39.62 -28.15 23.04
CA VAL A 401 39.18 -27.28 24.13
C VAL A 401 40.26 -27.19 25.19
N THR A 402 40.49 -26.00 25.73
CA THR A 402 41.22 -25.82 27.01
C THR A 402 40.21 -25.60 28.11
N THR A 403 40.29 -26.38 29.17
CA THR A 403 39.43 -26.26 30.35
C THR A 403 40.23 -25.72 31.51
N LEU A 404 39.69 -24.70 32.17
CA LEU A 404 40.19 -24.14 33.42
C LEU A 404 39.17 -24.43 34.51
N ILE A 405 39.64 -25.01 35.61
CA ILE A 405 38.85 -25.19 36.83
C ILE A 405 39.55 -24.45 37.93
N ALA A 406 38.84 -23.55 38.59
CA ALA A 406 39.35 -22.73 39.68
C ALA A 406 38.49 -22.91 40.92
N ASP A 407 39.14 -23.05 42.08
CA ASP A 407 38.47 -23.29 43.35
C ASP A 407 39.17 -22.53 44.50
N MET A 408 38.43 -22.17 45.55
CA MET A 408 39.02 -21.49 46.70
C MET A 408 39.76 -22.50 47.59
N GLU A 409 40.93 -22.11 48.09
CA GLU A 409 41.59 -22.89 49.14
C GLU A 409 40.92 -22.65 50.49
N GLY A 410 40.48 -23.74 51.14
CA GLY A 410 39.98 -23.69 52.52
C GLY A 410 38.63 -22.99 52.70
N TYR A 411 37.77 -22.95 51.67
CA TYR A 411 36.48 -22.27 51.72
C TYR A 411 35.61 -22.65 52.93
N THR A 412 35.48 -23.94 53.23
CA THR A 412 34.69 -24.41 54.37
C THR A 412 35.17 -23.78 55.69
N SER A 413 36.47 -23.81 55.96
CA SER A 413 37.05 -23.18 57.15
C SER A 413 36.91 -21.65 57.16
N GLN A 414 36.93 -21.01 55.99
CA GLN A 414 36.75 -19.56 55.87
C GLN A 414 35.32 -19.15 56.22
N VAL A 415 34.34 -19.89 55.71
CA VAL A 415 32.91 -19.57 55.87
C VAL A 415 32.36 -19.97 57.23
N GLU A 416 32.87 -21.04 57.86
CA GLU A 416 32.46 -21.47 59.22
C GLU A 416 32.63 -20.37 60.28
N SER A 417 33.56 -19.46 60.07
CA SER A 417 33.85 -18.34 60.98
C SER A 417 33.09 -17.05 60.67
N LEU A 418 32.30 -17.01 59.59
CA LEU A 418 31.62 -15.82 59.08
C LEU A 418 30.11 -15.85 59.33
N SER A 419 29.50 -14.67 59.33
CA SER A 419 28.04 -14.56 59.25
C SER A 419 27.54 -15.04 57.88
N LEU A 420 26.27 -15.43 57.78
CA LEU A 420 25.67 -15.86 56.50
C LEU A 420 25.77 -14.76 55.42
N GLU A 421 25.64 -13.50 55.82
CA GLU A 421 25.75 -12.35 54.92
C GLU A 421 27.19 -12.15 54.43
N ASP A 422 28.17 -12.24 55.34
CA ASP A 422 29.59 -12.12 55.00
C ASP A 422 30.10 -13.29 54.15
N ALA A 423 29.58 -14.49 54.38
CA ALA A 423 29.86 -15.68 53.58
C ALA A 423 29.33 -15.55 52.15
N SER A 424 28.09 -15.05 52.00
CA SER A 424 27.48 -14.77 50.70
C SER A 424 28.25 -13.70 49.93
N ARG A 425 28.61 -12.60 50.60
CA ARG A 425 29.42 -11.53 50.01
C ARG A 425 30.82 -12.02 49.61
N LEU A 426 31.50 -12.78 50.47
CA LEU A 426 32.80 -13.36 50.16
C LEU A 426 32.73 -14.26 48.93
N THR A 427 31.73 -15.14 48.85
CA THR A 427 31.55 -16.06 47.73
C THR A 427 31.31 -15.28 46.45
N THR A 428 30.44 -14.26 46.49
CA THR A 428 30.14 -13.41 45.33
C THR A 428 31.38 -12.65 44.85
N ASP A 429 32.07 -11.94 45.76
CA ASP A 429 33.28 -11.16 45.43
C ASP A 429 34.41 -12.06 44.90
N PHE A 430 34.55 -13.27 45.44
CA PHE A 430 35.55 -14.23 44.96
C PHE A 430 35.20 -14.77 43.58
N LEU A 431 33.96 -15.20 43.35
CA LEU A 431 33.50 -15.64 42.04
C LEU A 431 33.63 -14.52 40.99
N ASP A 432 33.46 -13.26 41.36
CA ASP A 432 33.68 -12.11 40.47
C ASP A 432 35.15 -11.98 40.04
N CYS A 433 36.11 -12.20 40.96
CA CYS A 433 37.55 -12.26 40.65
C CYS A 433 37.91 -13.40 39.70
N LEU A 434 37.11 -14.47 39.67
CA LEU A 434 37.32 -15.58 38.74
C LEU A 434 36.65 -15.32 37.38
N THR A 435 35.42 -14.82 37.41
CA THR A 435 34.53 -14.76 36.24
C THR A 435 34.93 -13.65 35.28
N ARG A 436 35.32 -12.47 35.79
CA ARG A 436 35.70 -11.34 34.94
C ARG A 436 36.91 -11.67 34.04
N PRO A 437 38.03 -12.20 34.56
CA PRO A 437 39.16 -12.61 33.71
C PRO A 437 38.79 -13.65 32.65
N VAL A 438 37.94 -14.62 32.99
CA VAL A 438 37.47 -15.63 32.04
C VAL A 438 36.74 -14.96 30.87
N LEU A 439 35.80 -14.06 31.15
CA LEU A 439 35.02 -13.41 30.10
C LEU A 439 35.85 -12.41 29.28
N GLU A 440 36.76 -11.67 29.90
CA GLU A 440 37.66 -10.72 29.22
C GLU A 440 38.63 -11.43 28.28
N GLN A 441 39.09 -12.62 28.65
CA GLN A 441 39.95 -13.48 27.82
C GLN A 441 39.16 -14.43 26.91
N GLN A 442 37.89 -14.11 26.60
CA GLN A 442 37.05 -14.83 25.64
C GLN A 442 36.75 -16.29 26.02
N GLY A 443 36.78 -16.61 27.31
CA GLY A 443 36.36 -17.90 27.83
C GLY A 443 34.85 -18.02 27.94
N THR A 444 34.35 -19.26 27.83
CA THR A 444 32.96 -19.60 28.06
C THR A 444 32.83 -20.18 29.47
N LEU A 445 32.02 -19.53 30.32
CA LEU A 445 31.67 -20.05 31.64
C LEU A 445 30.69 -21.23 31.49
N ASP A 446 31.04 -22.39 32.02
CA ASP A 446 30.18 -23.58 32.05
C ASP A 446 29.25 -23.54 33.26
N LYS A 447 29.83 -23.51 34.47
CA LYS A 447 29.07 -23.45 35.73
C LYS A 447 29.93 -22.95 36.90
N TYR A 448 29.25 -22.52 37.96
CA TYR A 448 29.83 -22.38 39.29
C TYR A 448 29.77 -23.70 40.04
N THR A 449 30.83 -24.04 40.79
CA THR A 449 30.92 -25.25 41.62
C THR A 449 30.73 -24.98 43.11
N GLY A 450 30.11 -23.85 43.45
CA GLY A 450 30.01 -23.33 44.82
C GLY A 450 30.92 -22.12 44.98
N ASP A 451 32.14 -22.36 45.42
CA ASP A 451 33.22 -21.39 45.65
C ASP A 451 34.22 -21.29 44.48
N GLY A 452 33.93 -21.99 43.38
CA GLY A 452 34.77 -22.05 42.20
C GLY A 452 33.98 -21.98 40.90
N LEU A 453 34.69 -22.10 39.78
CA LEU A 453 34.09 -22.15 38.44
C LEU A 453 34.76 -23.18 37.53
N VAL A 454 34.00 -23.57 36.50
CA VAL A 454 34.48 -24.30 35.33
C VAL A 454 34.29 -23.43 34.12
N ALA A 455 35.37 -23.22 33.36
CA ALA A 455 35.36 -22.46 32.13
C ALA A 455 36.17 -23.17 31.04
N PHE A 456 35.88 -22.84 29.79
CA PHE A 456 36.61 -23.40 28.66
C PHE A 456 36.78 -22.44 27.49
N TRP A 457 37.82 -22.70 26.67
CA TRP A 457 38.17 -21.97 25.45
C TRP A 457 38.25 -22.94 24.27
N GLY A 458 38.01 -22.45 23.05
CA GLY A 458 37.97 -23.28 21.84
C GLY A 458 36.59 -23.90 21.55
N ALA A 459 35.59 -23.59 22.37
CA ALA A 459 34.18 -23.86 22.13
C ALA A 459 33.31 -22.68 22.60
N PRO A 460 32.15 -22.39 21.95
CA PRO A 460 31.54 -23.12 20.82
C PRO A 460 32.26 -22.90 19.48
N LEU A 461 33.08 -21.85 19.40
CA LEU A 461 33.88 -21.54 18.23
C LEU A 461 35.30 -22.06 18.40
N PRO A 462 35.86 -22.77 17.40
CA PRO A 462 37.26 -23.14 17.39
C PRO A 462 38.13 -21.88 17.51
N ASN A 463 39.10 -21.92 18.42
CA ASN A 463 40.08 -20.86 18.60
C ASN A 463 41.45 -21.50 18.65
N ALA A 464 42.38 -21.07 17.79
CA ALA A 464 43.72 -21.64 17.74
C ALA A 464 44.58 -21.27 18.97
N ASP A 465 44.27 -20.15 19.63
CA ASP A 465 45.01 -19.62 20.77
C ASP A 465 44.31 -19.95 22.11
N HIS A 466 43.40 -20.94 22.10
CA HIS A 466 42.58 -21.33 23.25
C HIS A 466 43.39 -21.65 24.51
N ALA A 467 44.56 -22.29 24.35
CA ALA A 467 45.45 -22.60 25.48
C ALA A 467 46.09 -21.33 26.06
N ASP A 468 46.57 -20.42 25.22
CA ASP A 468 47.21 -19.19 25.71
C ASP A 468 46.20 -18.23 26.35
N LEU A 469 44.97 -18.14 25.84
CA LEU A 469 43.91 -17.32 26.44
C LEU A 469 43.48 -17.85 27.82
N ALA A 470 43.41 -19.17 28.00
CA ALA A 470 43.15 -19.77 29.29
C ALA A 470 44.27 -19.48 30.31
N LEU A 471 45.52 -19.46 29.85
CA LEU A 471 46.68 -19.12 30.69
C LEU A 471 46.72 -17.64 31.04
N ASP A 472 46.40 -16.74 30.10
CA ASP A 472 46.24 -15.30 30.35
C ASP A 472 45.14 -15.07 31.40
N ALA A 473 44.01 -15.78 31.28
CA ALA A 473 42.92 -15.72 32.25
C ALA A 473 43.40 -16.19 33.63
N ALA A 474 44.12 -17.32 33.70
CA ALA A 474 44.67 -17.83 34.95
C ALA A 474 45.61 -16.83 35.62
N GLN A 475 46.53 -16.21 34.88
CA GLN A 475 47.43 -15.18 35.42
C GLN A 475 46.66 -13.97 35.96
N GLN A 476 45.62 -13.52 35.24
CA GLN A 476 44.80 -12.41 35.69
C GLN A 476 43.97 -12.77 36.93
N ILE A 477 43.42 -13.99 37.00
CA ILE A 477 42.76 -14.53 38.20
C ILE A 477 43.71 -14.48 39.41
N LEU A 478 44.95 -14.94 39.25
CA LEU A 478 45.94 -14.89 40.33
C LEU A 478 46.18 -13.45 40.83
N ARG A 479 46.29 -12.48 39.92
CA ARG A 479 46.49 -11.06 40.27
C ARG A 479 45.29 -10.50 41.04
N GLU A 480 44.07 -10.77 40.57
CA GLU A 480 42.84 -10.28 41.19
C GLU A 480 42.61 -10.91 42.56
N VAL A 481 42.79 -12.23 42.68
CA VAL A 481 42.70 -12.93 43.97
C VAL A 481 43.79 -12.46 44.93
N ALA A 482 45.03 -12.25 44.48
CA ALA A 482 46.10 -11.72 45.33
C ALA A 482 45.81 -10.28 45.79
N GLN A 483 45.23 -9.44 44.92
CA GLN A 483 44.79 -8.10 45.30
C GLN A 483 43.65 -8.16 46.34
N PHE A 484 42.64 -9.00 46.11
CA PHE A 484 41.53 -9.19 47.03
C PHE A 484 41.99 -9.75 48.38
N SER A 485 42.91 -10.70 48.36
CA SER A 485 43.57 -11.29 49.53
C SER A 485 44.33 -10.23 50.34
N ARG A 486 45.12 -9.36 49.69
CA ARG A 486 45.81 -8.23 50.36
C ARG A 486 44.83 -7.25 51.02
N LEU A 487 43.73 -6.92 50.35
CA LEU A 487 42.69 -6.05 50.91
C LEU A 487 42.00 -6.67 52.13
N ARG A 488 41.78 -7.99 52.12
CA ARG A 488 41.26 -8.72 53.28
C ARG A 488 42.25 -8.75 54.43
N ALA A 489 43.52 -9.06 54.15
CA ALA A 489 44.58 -9.05 55.16
C ALA A 489 44.74 -7.67 55.83
N ALA A 490 44.64 -6.58 55.06
CA ALA A 490 44.66 -5.21 55.59
C ALA A 490 43.49 -4.89 56.52
N ARG A 491 42.39 -5.65 56.45
CA ARG A 491 41.21 -5.56 57.33
C ARG A 491 41.25 -6.57 58.49
N GLY A 492 42.37 -7.28 58.68
CA GLY A 492 42.51 -8.31 59.71
C GLY A 492 41.76 -9.61 59.41
N LEU A 493 41.31 -9.81 58.17
CA LEU A 493 40.64 -11.04 57.74
C LEU A 493 41.66 -12.03 57.16
N PRO A 494 41.39 -13.35 57.21
CA PRO A 494 42.30 -14.35 56.67
C PRO A 494 42.58 -14.13 55.16
N PRO A 495 43.81 -14.40 54.71
CA PRO A 495 44.15 -14.33 53.29
C PRO A 495 43.41 -15.41 52.50
N LEU A 496 43.20 -15.11 51.22
CA LEU A 496 42.60 -16.02 50.24
C LEU A 496 43.67 -16.51 49.25
N ARG A 497 43.49 -17.75 48.80
CA ARG A 497 44.28 -18.38 47.74
C ARG A 497 43.32 -19.14 46.83
N VAL A 498 43.65 -19.16 45.54
CA VAL A 498 42.91 -19.91 44.52
C VAL A 498 43.78 -21.06 44.02
N ARG A 499 43.16 -22.19 43.73
CA ARG A 499 43.79 -23.31 43.03
C ARG A 499 43.20 -23.41 41.64
N ILE A 500 44.05 -23.55 40.63
CA ILE A 500 43.66 -23.58 39.23
C ILE A 500 44.27 -24.81 38.56
N GLY A 501 43.42 -25.63 37.94
CA GLY A 501 43.81 -26.74 37.08
C GLY A 501 43.49 -26.43 35.62
N ILE A 502 44.47 -26.60 34.72
CA ILE A 502 44.30 -26.28 33.30
C ILE A 502 44.77 -27.44 32.42
N GLU A 503 43.87 -27.97 31.59
CA GLU A 503 44.19 -29.02 30.62
C GLU A 503 43.59 -28.71 29.25
N SER A 504 44.28 -29.12 28.20
CA SER A 504 43.80 -28.98 26.82
C SER A 504 43.73 -30.33 26.12
N GLY A 505 42.64 -30.56 25.40
CA GLY A 505 42.45 -31.79 24.63
C GLY A 505 41.11 -31.83 23.92
N GLU A 506 40.82 -32.96 23.29
CA GLU A 506 39.53 -33.15 22.63
C GLU A 506 38.40 -33.30 23.65
N ALA A 507 37.36 -32.51 23.48
CA ALA A 507 36.13 -32.60 24.25
C ALA A 507 34.93 -32.41 23.32
N MET A 508 33.84 -33.11 23.63
CA MET A 508 32.57 -32.91 22.96
C MET A 508 31.85 -31.74 23.63
N ALA A 509 31.79 -30.59 22.97
CA ALA A 509 31.12 -29.39 23.45
C ALA A 509 29.79 -29.18 22.72
N GLY A 510 28.72 -28.94 23.48
CA GLY A 510 27.38 -28.84 22.94
C GLY A 510 26.33 -28.63 24.02
N ASP A 511 25.09 -28.49 23.57
CA ASP A 511 23.92 -28.58 24.43
C ASP A 511 23.63 -30.04 24.80
N TYR A 512 23.75 -30.34 26.09
CA TYR A 512 23.37 -31.62 26.68
C TYR A 512 22.07 -31.44 27.48
N GLY A 513 20.98 -31.25 26.73
CA GLY A 513 19.67 -30.94 27.28
C GLY A 513 18.59 -32.00 27.04
N THR A 514 17.57 -31.96 27.87
CA THR A 514 16.24 -32.52 27.56
C THR A 514 15.26 -31.37 27.32
N SER A 515 14.02 -31.67 26.94
CA SER A 515 12.96 -30.65 26.77
C SER A 515 12.68 -29.80 28.02
N PHE A 516 13.16 -30.21 29.20
CA PHE A 516 12.93 -29.53 30.48
C PHE A 516 14.13 -28.71 30.97
N ARG A 517 15.35 -29.06 30.54
CA ARG A 517 16.59 -28.38 30.97
C ARG A 517 17.70 -28.64 29.97
N SER A 518 18.26 -27.57 29.43
CA SER A 518 19.38 -27.55 28.49
C SER A 518 20.59 -26.88 29.16
N ILE A 519 21.78 -27.43 28.91
CA ILE A 519 23.04 -26.97 29.49
C ILE A 519 24.11 -27.11 28.42
N TYR A 520 24.68 -25.98 27.98
CA TYR A 520 25.84 -25.98 27.10
C TYR A 520 27.10 -26.27 27.92
N THR A 521 27.73 -27.41 27.70
CA THR A 521 28.91 -27.83 28.48
C THR A 521 29.89 -28.60 27.60
N ALA A 522 31.12 -28.76 28.07
CA ALA A 522 32.14 -29.58 27.42
C ALA A 522 32.32 -30.88 28.22
N VAL A 523 32.29 -32.01 27.52
CA VAL A 523 32.49 -33.34 28.12
C VAL A 523 33.66 -34.02 27.43
N GLY A 524 34.71 -34.35 28.19
CA GLY A 524 35.90 -34.97 27.65
C GLY A 524 36.90 -35.33 28.73
N ASP A 525 37.93 -36.10 28.34
CA ASP A 525 39.02 -36.48 29.23
C ASP A 525 39.83 -35.25 29.69
N SER A 526 39.93 -34.20 28.86
CA SER A 526 40.57 -32.93 29.23
C SER A 526 39.88 -32.23 30.40
N VAL A 527 38.55 -32.16 30.40
CA VAL A 527 37.74 -31.55 31.47
C VAL A 527 37.95 -32.29 32.79
N ASN A 528 37.89 -33.62 32.76
CA ASN A 528 38.13 -34.45 33.94
C ASN A 528 39.57 -34.33 34.44
N THR A 529 40.53 -34.18 33.53
CA THR A 529 41.95 -34.02 33.88
C THR A 529 42.17 -32.65 34.52
N ALA A 530 41.61 -31.56 33.98
CA ALA A 530 41.66 -30.22 34.59
C ALA A 530 41.14 -30.21 36.04
N SER A 531 40.03 -30.91 36.32
CA SER A 531 39.50 -31.05 37.69
C SER A 531 40.49 -31.74 38.63
N ARG A 532 41.19 -32.77 38.14
CA ARG A 532 42.20 -33.48 38.93
C ARG A 532 43.46 -32.66 39.12
N LEU A 533 43.83 -31.83 38.15
CA LEU A 533 44.97 -30.90 38.26
C LEU A 533 44.70 -29.83 39.32
N GLU A 534 43.49 -29.27 39.38
CA GLU A 534 43.08 -28.34 40.45
C GLU A 534 43.20 -29.02 41.82
N GLN A 535 42.66 -30.24 41.96
CA GLN A 535 42.75 -30.98 43.22
C GLN A 535 44.21 -31.30 43.60
N ALA A 536 45.03 -31.65 42.62
CA ALA A 536 46.45 -31.94 42.83
C ALA A 536 47.25 -30.70 43.26
N ALA A 537 46.80 -29.49 42.92
CA ALA A 537 47.44 -28.23 43.33
C ALA A 537 47.56 -28.09 44.85
N ARG A 538 46.73 -28.79 45.64
CA ARG A 538 46.81 -28.84 47.11
C ARG A 538 48.16 -29.35 47.63
N ASP A 539 48.82 -30.22 46.89
CA ASP A 539 50.07 -30.84 47.31
C ASP A 539 51.32 -30.11 46.79
N TYR A 540 51.13 -28.99 46.09
CA TYR A 540 52.19 -28.19 45.52
C TYR A 540 52.17 -26.75 46.07
N PRO A 541 53.32 -26.08 46.15
CA PRO A 541 53.39 -24.68 46.57
C PRO A 541 52.91 -23.68 45.50
N TYR A 542 52.30 -24.16 44.41
CA TYR A 542 51.89 -23.37 43.25
C TYR A 542 50.37 -23.30 43.14
N ASP A 543 49.86 -22.15 42.70
CA ASP A 543 48.42 -21.89 42.58
C ASP A 543 47.84 -22.45 41.28
N VAL A 544 48.69 -22.64 40.26
CA VAL A 544 48.28 -23.11 38.93
C VAL A 544 49.04 -24.39 38.60
N ILE A 545 48.29 -25.45 38.31
CA ILE A 545 48.83 -26.70 37.78
C ILE A 545 48.31 -26.89 36.36
N VAL A 546 49.25 -27.05 35.44
CA VAL A 546 49.02 -27.14 34.01
C VAL A 546 49.38 -28.54 33.53
N GLY A 547 48.50 -29.13 32.74
CA GLY A 547 48.73 -30.42 32.10
C GLY A 547 49.51 -30.33 30.79
N GLU A 548 50.08 -31.45 30.37
CA GLU A 548 50.91 -31.55 29.16
C GLU A 548 50.15 -31.14 27.88
N GLY A 549 48.84 -31.40 27.81
CA GLY A 549 48.02 -31.02 26.66
C GLY A 549 47.95 -29.51 26.47
N THR A 550 47.93 -28.74 27.57
CA THR A 550 48.01 -27.27 27.53
C THR A 550 49.41 -26.78 27.18
N VAL A 551 50.45 -27.37 27.76
CA VAL A 551 51.84 -26.99 27.48
C VAL A 551 52.19 -27.19 26.00
N SER A 552 51.77 -28.31 25.41
CA SER A 552 52.00 -28.62 23.98
C SER A 552 51.27 -27.68 23.02
N ARG A 553 50.22 -26.98 23.47
CA ARG A 553 49.39 -26.06 22.66
C ARG A 553 49.66 -24.59 22.95
N SER A 554 50.27 -24.26 24.08
CA SER A 554 50.67 -22.89 24.40
C SER A 554 51.84 -22.44 23.54
N ARG A 555 51.78 -21.19 23.06
CA ARG A 555 52.82 -20.57 22.24
C ARG A 555 53.50 -19.39 22.94
N ARG A 556 52.83 -18.81 23.95
CA ARG A 556 53.25 -17.54 24.57
C ARG A 556 53.80 -17.69 25.98
N HIS A 557 53.63 -18.84 26.62
CA HIS A 557 53.93 -19.04 28.03
C HIS A 557 55.13 -19.95 28.25
N ARG A 558 55.82 -19.75 29.38
CA ARG A 558 56.91 -20.61 29.85
C ARG A 558 56.45 -21.41 31.06
N PHE A 559 56.99 -22.62 31.20
CA PHE A 559 56.54 -23.58 32.18
C PHE A 559 57.69 -24.20 32.95
N LEU A 560 57.45 -24.46 34.24
CA LEU A 560 58.36 -25.22 35.10
C LEU A 560 57.79 -26.63 35.29
N PRO A 561 58.56 -27.70 35.01
CA PRO A 561 58.11 -29.06 35.26
C PRO A 561 58.09 -29.37 36.76
N LEU A 562 57.00 -29.98 37.24
CA LEU A 562 56.78 -30.34 38.65
C LEU A 562 56.97 -31.84 38.93
N GLY A 563 57.34 -32.60 37.90
CA GLY A 563 57.49 -34.07 37.93
C GLY A 563 56.22 -34.82 37.52
N GLU A 564 56.35 -36.15 37.44
CA GLU A 564 55.24 -37.04 37.11
C GLU A 564 54.42 -37.38 38.36
N ARG A 565 53.09 -37.36 38.22
CA ARG A 565 52.16 -37.76 39.29
C ARG A 565 51.07 -38.65 38.75
N GLN A 566 50.76 -39.71 39.48
CA GLN A 566 49.60 -40.53 39.18
C GLN A 566 48.33 -39.82 39.67
N LEU A 567 47.58 -39.24 38.73
CA LEU A 567 46.26 -38.68 39.01
C LEU A 567 45.25 -39.83 39.22
N ARG A 568 44.36 -39.68 40.20
CA ARG A 568 43.34 -40.69 40.51
C ARG A 568 42.57 -41.08 39.23
N GLY A 569 42.47 -42.37 38.93
CA GLY A 569 41.74 -42.87 37.75
C GLY A 569 42.49 -42.81 36.41
N LYS A 570 43.74 -42.30 36.38
CA LYS A 570 44.63 -42.44 35.22
C LYS A 570 45.53 -43.67 35.39
N GLY A 571 45.62 -44.49 34.35
CA GLY A 571 46.44 -45.70 34.35
C GLY A 571 47.95 -45.44 34.19
N LYS A 572 48.34 -44.21 33.81
CA LYS A 572 49.74 -43.78 33.66
C LYS A 572 49.99 -42.49 34.46
N PRO A 573 51.21 -42.29 34.99
CA PRO A 573 51.63 -41.00 35.53
C PRO A 573 51.50 -39.90 34.46
N VAL A 574 51.11 -38.70 34.87
CA VAL A 574 51.01 -37.52 34.01
C VAL A 574 52.07 -36.52 34.46
N GLN A 575 52.82 -35.96 33.51
CA GLN A 575 53.77 -34.90 33.79
C GLN A 575 53.01 -33.61 34.13
N LEU A 576 53.32 -33.04 35.29
CA LEU A 576 52.71 -31.78 35.74
C LEU A 576 53.64 -30.61 35.48
N TYR A 577 53.05 -29.46 35.21
CA TYR A 577 53.74 -28.19 35.00
C TYR A 577 53.09 -27.09 35.83
N THR A 578 53.82 -26.01 36.05
CA THR A 578 53.26 -24.73 36.50
C THR A 578 53.78 -23.60 35.62
N LEU A 579 53.14 -22.44 35.69
CA LEU A 579 53.61 -21.24 34.97
C LEU A 579 54.90 -20.73 35.60
N GLU A 580 55.90 -20.42 34.77
CA GLU A 580 57.12 -19.76 35.24
C GLU A 580 56.76 -18.36 35.76
N PRO A 581 57.19 -17.97 36.98
CA PRO A 581 56.96 -16.62 37.49
C PRO A 581 57.55 -15.59 36.54
N GLN A 582 56.75 -14.60 36.12
CA GLN A 582 57.30 -13.45 35.40
C GLN A 582 58.15 -12.61 36.38
N PRO A 583 59.35 -12.18 35.98
CA PRO A 583 60.29 -11.47 36.85
C PRO A 583 59.79 -10.10 37.32
#